data_AF-A0A2V6LVL3-F1
#
_entry.id   AF-A0A2V6LVL3-F1
#
_cell.length_a   1.000
_cell.length_b   1.000
_cell.length_c   1.000
_cell.angle_alpha   90.00
_cell.angle_beta   90.00
_cell.angle_gamma   90.00
#
_symmetry.space_group_name_H-M   'P 1'
#
loop_
_entity.id
_entity.type
_entity.pdbx_description
1 polymer ?
#
loop_
_entity_poly.entity_id
_entity_poly.type
_entity_poly.pdbx_seq_one_letter_code
_entity_poly.pdbx_strand_id
1 'polypeptide(L)'
;MLSNFPRVHPLLSLCGGYALVMLFNPVRRALLDGFRCIGRYPRVWLTFTFLGFAYFVFQFVAFTPIRGWTDLDLSQVASLPKWYWPQFVEVWRETPLPGLEGVAGIFDNATTTYPLSVVAAILMIINWRGLHGALLRALRKRYRFLGYLIYLVLLLSALASLLKPIAFWRLPEWSGKVPAAGFLQISATVDAVAFIFEYLLGVYIQVYLITVCLAWVKGVSFEEGELFRFAMRRFSFVLKWAGIVVFVSMLIVRLPLLLAYFTSIPGVLDYLPLERAFMSGLIIAFCSVQISLTLHNETLSKAIRAHAQFIRQNPGRLGWFLIVCGIHFFFIMTCDAIVRSAIADRLAALFIWKFIFAFLRGIITGWLLASWVCLFRQCEARRVHEERWIQY
;
A
#
# COMPACT_ATOMS: atom_id res chain seq x y z
N MET A 1 -27.57 14.32 -31.16
CA MET A 1 -27.50 14.46 -29.69
C MET A 1 -27.92 13.22 -28.90
N LEU A 2 -28.35 12.10 -29.52
CA LEU A 2 -28.81 10.88 -28.82
C LEU A 2 -27.77 9.74 -28.72
N SER A 3 -26.54 9.91 -29.21
CA SER A 3 -25.50 8.86 -29.21
C SER A 3 -24.73 8.68 -27.90
N ASN A 4 -24.94 9.55 -26.90
CA ASN A 4 -24.23 9.50 -25.60
C ASN A 4 -25.01 8.82 -24.46
N PHE A 5 -26.27 8.43 -24.67
CA PHE A 5 -27.12 7.83 -23.64
C PHE A 5 -26.55 6.55 -22.96
N PRO A 6 -25.95 5.58 -23.68
CA PRO A 6 -25.42 4.38 -23.03
C PRO A 6 -24.12 4.61 -22.24
N ARG A 7 -23.46 5.77 -22.39
CA ARG A 7 -22.23 6.12 -21.67
C ARG A 7 -22.48 6.86 -20.35
N VAL A 8 -23.57 7.61 -20.26
CA VAL A 8 -23.88 8.49 -19.11
C VAL A 8 -24.62 7.74 -17.99
N HIS A 9 -25.48 6.79 -18.32
CA HIS A 9 -26.28 6.05 -17.34
C HIS A 9 -25.44 5.25 -16.32
N PRO A 10 -24.36 4.53 -16.71
CA PRO A 10 -23.51 3.81 -15.74
C PRO A 10 -22.76 4.74 -14.78
N LEU A 11 -22.38 5.94 -15.24
CA LEU A 11 -21.72 6.94 -14.41
C LEU A 11 -22.69 7.57 -13.41
N LEU A 12 -23.91 7.90 -13.86
CA LEU A 12 -24.95 8.42 -12.97
C LEU A 12 -25.37 7.39 -11.91
N SER A 13 -25.47 6.11 -12.27
CA SER A 13 -25.78 5.05 -11.30
C SER A 13 -24.64 4.82 -10.30
N LEU A 14 -23.37 4.89 -10.75
CA LEU A 14 -22.20 4.85 -9.86
C LEU A 14 -22.19 6.03 -8.88
N CYS A 15 -22.41 7.25 -9.36
CA CYS A 15 -22.48 8.45 -8.53
C CYS A 15 -23.65 8.41 -7.55
N GLY A 16 -24.83 7.95 -7.99
CA GLY A 16 -26.01 7.78 -7.13
C GLY A 16 -25.79 6.72 -6.04
N GLY A 17 -25.22 5.57 -6.39
CA GLY A 17 -24.86 4.52 -5.43
C GLY A 17 -23.81 4.99 -4.43
N TYR A 18 -22.79 5.72 -4.89
CA TYR A 18 -21.78 6.34 -4.03
C TYR A 18 -22.41 7.30 -3.01
N ALA A 19 -23.28 8.20 -3.48
CA ALA A 19 -23.96 9.16 -2.62
C ALA A 19 -24.82 8.45 -1.56
N LEU A 20 -25.56 7.41 -1.94
CA LEU A 20 -26.39 6.63 -1.03
C LEU A 20 -25.53 5.96 0.06
N VAL A 21 -24.43 5.30 -0.31
CA VAL A 21 -23.51 4.70 0.67
C VAL A 21 -22.90 5.77 1.59
N MET A 22 -22.55 6.93 1.06
CA MET A 22 -21.96 8.01 1.88
C MET A 22 -22.96 8.65 2.85
N LEU A 23 -24.24 8.71 2.49
CA LEU A 23 -25.29 9.26 3.34
C LEU A 23 -25.72 8.31 4.46
N PHE A 24 -25.85 7.02 4.16
CA PHE A 24 -26.44 6.04 5.09
C PHE A 24 -25.41 5.19 5.85
N ASN A 25 -24.09 5.38 5.64
CA ASN A 25 -23.12 4.55 6.34
C ASN A 25 -23.06 4.83 7.86
N PRO A 26 -23.10 3.79 8.71
CA PRO A 26 -23.00 3.94 10.17
C PRO A 26 -21.59 4.28 10.65
N VAL A 27 -20.59 4.21 9.76
CA VAL A 27 -19.17 4.51 10.05
C VAL A 27 -18.81 5.99 9.81
N ARG A 28 -19.80 6.84 9.48
CA ARG A 28 -19.61 8.25 9.11
C ARG A 28 -18.80 9.04 10.14
N ARG A 29 -19.00 8.78 11.44
CA ARG A 29 -18.22 9.43 12.50
C ARG A 29 -16.74 9.11 12.40
N ALA A 30 -16.39 7.84 12.25
CA ALA A 30 -14.99 7.42 12.07
C ALA A 30 -14.37 8.01 10.79
N LEU A 31 -15.14 8.11 9.71
CA LEU A 31 -14.72 8.75 8.47
C LEU A 31 -14.44 10.26 8.64
N LEU A 32 -15.31 10.97 9.35
CA LEU A 32 -15.12 12.40 9.66
C LEU A 32 -13.92 12.62 10.61
N ASP A 33 -13.76 11.77 11.61
CA ASP A 33 -12.62 11.81 12.51
C ASP A 33 -11.31 11.51 11.77
N GLY A 34 -11.34 10.59 10.80
CA GLY A 34 -10.23 10.36 9.88
C GLY A 34 -9.84 11.62 9.10
N PHE A 35 -10.82 12.37 8.56
CA PHE A 35 -10.55 13.65 7.88
C PHE A 35 -9.93 14.68 8.82
N ARG A 36 -10.47 14.82 10.03
CA ARG A 36 -9.92 15.72 11.05
C ARG A 36 -8.49 15.34 11.44
N CYS A 37 -8.21 14.05 11.56
CA CYS A 37 -6.89 13.53 11.86
C CYS A 37 -5.87 13.90 10.77
N ILE A 38 -6.19 13.66 9.50
CA ILE A 38 -5.26 13.99 8.40
C ILE A 38 -5.13 15.51 8.18
N GLY A 39 -6.17 16.29 8.50
CA GLY A 39 -6.09 17.76 8.51
C GLY A 39 -5.16 18.28 9.59
N ARG A 40 -5.20 17.69 10.80
CA ARG A 40 -4.30 18.04 11.91
C ARG A 40 -2.87 17.53 11.69
N TYR A 41 -2.72 16.35 11.10
CA TYR A 41 -1.44 15.70 10.84
C TYR A 41 -1.29 15.36 9.34
N PRO A 42 -0.98 16.36 8.48
CA PRO A 42 -0.86 16.16 7.03
C PRO A 42 0.12 15.07 6.61
N ARG A 43 1.11 14.78 7.47
CA ARG A 43 2.10 13.71 7.28
C ARG A 43 1.47 12.34 6.95
N VAL A 44 0.28 12.04 7.47
CA VAL A 44 -0.38 10.75 7.24
C VAL A 44 -0.66 10.53 5.76
N TRP A 45 -1.26 11.50 5.08
CA TRP A 45 -1.55 11.38 3.66
C TRP A 45 -0.34 11.74 2.79
N LEU A 46 0.46 12.74 3.20
CA LEU A 46 1.66 13.14 2.46
C LEU A 46 2.64 11.99 2.31
N THR A 47 2.80 11.14 3.33
CA THR A 47 3.70 9.97 3.24
C THR A 47 3.28 9.04 2.09
N PHE A 48 1.99 8.74 1.96
CA PHE A 48 1.47 7.93 0.86
C PHE A 48 1.59 8.63 -0.49
N THR A 49 1.34 9.94 -0.54
CA THR A 49 1.53 10.75 -1.75
C THR A 49 2.98 10.74 -2.21
N PHE A 50 3.95 10.94 -1.32
CA PHE A 50 5.37 10.94 -1.66
C PHE A 50 5.85 9.57 -2.14
N LEU A 51 5.44 8.49 -1.48
CA LEU A 51 5.78 7.12 -1.88
C LEU A 51 5.16 6.77 -3.24
N GLY A 52 3.88 7.08 -3.43
CA GLY A 52 3.19 6.89 -4.72
C GLY A 52 3.78 7.73 -5.85
N PHE A 53 4.11 8.99 -5.57
CA PHE A 53 4.74 9.90 -6.54
C PHE A 53 6.14 9.41 -6.94
N ALA A 54 6.99 9.04 -5.97
CA ALA A 54 8.33 8.53 -6.26
C ALA A 54 8.27 7.24 -7.09
N TYR A 55 7.34 6.34 -6.77
CA TYR A 55 7.12 5.12 -7.54
C TYR A 55 6.68 5.43 -8.98
N PHE A 56 5.73 6.35 -9.14
CA PHE A 56 5.29 6.80 -10.46
C PHE A 56 6.44 7.42 -11.27
N VAL A 57 7.21 8.35 -10.71
CA VAL A 57 8.34 8.99 -11.41
C VAL A 57 9.34 7.95 -11.86
N PHE A 58 9.70 6.99 -10.99
CA PHE A 58 10.57 5.88 -11.37
C PHE A 58 9.98 5.08 -12.54
N GLN A 59 8.73 4.65 -12.45
CA GLN A 59 8.07 3.87 -13.49
C GLN A 59 8.02 4.63 -14.81
N PHE A 60 7.76 5.93 -14.78
CA PHE A 60 7.74 6.77 -15.95
C PHE A 60 9.13 6.86 -16.59
N VAL A 61 10.16 7.17 -15.81
CA VAL A 61 11.55 7.28 -16.31
C VAL A 61 12.10 5.94 -16.81
N ALA A 62 11.80 4.84 -16.11
CA ALA A 62 12.35 3.51 -16.42
C ALA A 62 11.71 2.85 -17.64
N PHE A 63 10.41 3.06 -17.87
CA PHE A 63 9.65 2.29 -18.88
C PHE A 63 9.02 3.13 -19.97
N THR A 64 9.12 4.47 -19.92
CA THR A 64 8.58 5.32 -20.98
C THR A 64 9.68 5.65 -21.99
N PRO A 65 9.52 5.26 -23.27
CA PRO A 65 10.52 5.53 -24.30
C PRO A 65 10.43 7.00 -24.75
N ILE A 66 11.09 7.90 -24.01
CA ILE A 66 11.20 9.32 -24.39
C ILE A 66 12.29 9.43 -25.46
N ARG A 67 11.91 9.77 -26.71
CA ARG A 67 12.85 9.90 -27.83
C ARG A 67 13.30 11.34 -28.05
N GLY A 68 12.49 12.33 -27.62
CA GLY A 68 12.85 13.74 -27.66
C GLY A 68 11.87 14.65 -26.92
N TRP A 69 12.19 15.95 -26.84
CA TRP A 69 11.36 16.96 -26.17
C TRP A 69 9.97 17.14 -26.81
N THR A 70 9.83 16.79 -28.09
CA THR A 70 8.55 16.82 -28.81
C THR A 70 7.54 15.82 -28.27
N ASP A 71 8.00 14.76 -27.60
CA ASP A 71 7.11 13.78 -26.96
C ASP A 71 6.44 14.35 -25.70
N LEU A 72 7.00 15.44 -25.13
CA LEU A 72 6.53 16.15 -23.95
C LEU A 72 5.79 17.46 -24.30
N ASP A 73 5.06 17.47 -25.41
CA ASP A 73 4.29 18.65 -25.81
C ASP A 73 3.03 18.84 -24.93
N LEU A 74 2.97 19.98 -24.22
CA LEU A 74 1.84 20.36 -23.36
C LEU A 74 0.55 20.63 -24.16
N SER A 75 0.65 20.91 -25.46
CA SER A 75 -0.53 21.08 -26.32
C SER A 75 -1.39 19.80 -26.40
N GLN A 76 -0.78 18.63 -26.12
CA GLN A 76 -1.46 17.34 -26.05
C GLN A 76 -2.52 17.28 -24.93
N VAL A 77 -2.34 18.08 -23.88
CA VAL A 77 -3.28 18.19 -22.74
C VAL A 77 -4.56 18.92 -23.16
N ALA A 78 -4.44 19.97 -23.97
CA ALA A 78 -5.56 20.82 -24.39
C ALA A 78 -6.44 20.20 -25.49
N SER A 79 -5.98 19.12 -26.15
CA SER A 79 -6.71 18.48 -27.25
C SER A 79 -7.67 17.38 -26.81
N LEU A 80 -8.48 17.67 -25.79
CA LEU A 80 -9.56 16.82 -25.22
C LEU A 80 -10.48 16.18 -26.28
N PRO A 81 -10.92 16.88 -27.35
CA PRO A 81 -11.82 16.28 -28.35
C PRO A 81 -11.19 15.14 -29.15
N LYS A 82 -9.86 15.01 -29.12
CA LYS A 82 -9.10 13.99 -29.87
C LYS A 82 -8.74 12.77 -29.00
N TRP A 83 -9.23 12.69 -27.75
CA TRP A 83 -8.91 11.61 -26.82
C TRP A 83 -9.69 10.34 -27.16
N TYR A 84 -9.06 9.17 -26.98
CA TYR A 84 -9.70 7.88 -27.24
C TYR A 84 -10.42 7.36 -25.98
N TRP A 85 -11.69 7.71 -25.79
CA TRP A 85 -12.43 7.27 -24.61
C TRP A 85 -12.70 5.76 -24.65
N PRO A 86 -12.21 4.98 -23.66
CA PRO A 86 -12.33 3.52 -23.64
C PRO A 86 -13.77 3.06 -23.44
N GLN A 87 -14.04 1.79 -23.75
CA GLN A 87 -15.34 1.20 -23.43
C GLN A 87 -15.42 0.85 -21.95
N PHE A 88 -16.62 0.96 -21.36
CA PHE A 88 -16.82 0.65 -19.94
C PHE A 88 -16.44 -0.80 -19.59
N VAL A 89 -16.61 -1.74 -20.51
CA VAL A 89 -16.25 -3.16 -20.31
C VAL A 89 -14.75 -3.36 -20.15
N GLU A 90 -13.92 -2.60 -20.87
CA GLU A 90 -12.46 -2.65 -20.77
C GLU A 90 -12.02 -2.18 -19.38
N VAL A 91 -12.59 -1.05 -18.95
CA VAL A 91 -12.34 -0.47 -17.62
C VAL A 91 -12.79 -1.43 -16.51
N TRP A 92 -13.99 -2.03 -16.64
CA TRP A 92 -14.53 -2.94 -15.63
C TRP A 92 -13.70 -4.21 -15.43
N ARG A 93 -12.95 -4.66 -16.44
CA ARG A 93 -12.07 -5.83 -16.32
C ARG A 93 -10.77 -5.51 -15.58
N GLU A 94 -10.25 -4.29 -15.71
CA GLU A 94 -8.95 -3.90 -15.15
C GLU A 94 -9.04 -3.34 -13.72
N THR A 95 -10.18 -2.81 -13.29
CA THR A 95 -10.32 -2.06 -12.03
C THR A 95 -10.54 -2.88 -10.74
N PRO A 96 -11.21 -4.05 -10.73
CA PRO A 96 -11.58 -4.73 -9.48
C PRO A 96 -10.37 -5.18 -8.65
N LEU A 97 -9.35 -5.75 -9.30
CA LEU A 97 -8.17 -6.27 -8.59
C LEU A 97 -7.33 -5.14 -7.97
N PRO A 98 -6.94 -4.07 -8.70
CA PRO A 98 -6.27 -2.92 -8.08
C PRO A 98 -7.10 -2.25 -6.97
N GLY A 99 -8.43 -2.23 -7.12
CA GLY A 99 -9.33 -1.75 -6.08
C GLY A 99 -9.25 -2.59 -4.81
N LEU A 100 -9.31 -3.91 -4.94
CA LEU A 100 -9.18 -4.87 -3.84
C LEU A 100 -7.83 -4.77 -3.13
N GLU A 101 -6.74 -4.61 -3.89
CA GLU A 101 -5.40 -4.40 -3.35
C GLU A 101 -5.30 -3.09 -2.56
N GLY A 102 -5.97 -2.03 -3.03
CA GLY A 102 -6.09 -0.77 -2.29
C GLY A 102 -6.74 -0.98 -0.92
N VAL A 103 -7.84 -1.75 -0.86
CA VAL A 103 -8.51 -2.10 0.39
C VAL A 103 -7.62 -2.92 1.31
N ALA A 104 -6.98 -3.97 0.79
CA ALA A 104 -6.05 -4.80 1.54
C ALA A 104 -4.88 -3.98 2.10
N GLY A 105 -4.35 -3.05 1.30
CA GLY A 105 -3.26 -2.17 1.69
C GLY A 105 -3.52 -1.37 2.97
N ILE A 106 -4.76 -0.91 3.20
CA ILE A 106 -5.14 -0.18 4.43
C ILE A 106 -4.82 -0.97 5.70
N PHE A 107 -4.82 -2.30 5.63
CA PHE A 107 -4.66 -3.17 6.80
C PHE A 107 -3.24 -3.69 7.02
N ASP A 108 -2.40 -3.74 5.98
CA ASP A 108 -1.08 -4.35 6.07
C ASP A 108 0.04 -3.49 5.50
N ASN A 109 0.04 -3.27 4.17
CA ASN A 109 1.01 -2.42 3.48
C ASN A 109 0.34 -1.59 2.36
N ALA A 110 0.06 -0.33 2.66
CA ALA A 110 -0.78 0.52 1.83
C ALA A 110 -0.09 1.14 0.59
N THR A 111 1.24 1.03 0.46
CA THR A 111 1.96 1.59 -0.68
C THR A 111 3.25 0.85 -1.01
N THR A 112 3.62 0.88 -2.28
CA THR A 112 4.95 0.49 -2.73
C THR A 112 5.97 1.46 -2.17
N THR A 113 7.07 0.93 -1.62
CA THR A 113 8.13 1.73 -1.00
C THR A 113 9.30 2.00 -1.94
N TYR A 114 9.47 1.19 -2.99
CA TYR A 114 10.41 1.47 -4.07
C TYR A 114 9.95 2.69 -4.89
N PRO A 115 10.86 3.61 -5.32
CA PRO A 115 12.31 3.58 -5.19
C PRO A 115 12.86 4.14 -3.87
N LEU A 116 12.02 4.74 -3.01
CA LEU A 116 12.47 5.35 -1.74
C LEU A 116 13.02 4.32 -0.74
N SER A 117 12.76 3.03 -0.95
CA SER A 117 13.44 1.94 -0.25
C SER A 117 14.97 1.98 -0.40
N VAL A 118 15.51 2.48 -1.51
CA VAL A 118 16.96 2.70 -1.68
C VAL A 118 17.47 3.70 -0.65
N VAL A 119 16.77 4.83 -0.51
CA VAL A 119 17.11 5.85 0.49
C VAL A 119 16.98 5.28 1.90
N ALA A 120 15.90 4.55 2.18
CA ALA A 120 15.69 3.92 3.47
C ALA A 120 16.78 2.87 3.80
N ALA A 121 17.25 2.11 2.82
CA ALA A 121 18.34 1.15 2.98
C ALA A 121 19.65 1.87 3.34
N ILE A 122 19.98 2.98 2.67
CA ILE A 122 21.13 3.84 3.04
C ILE A 122 20.98 4.33 4.48
N LEU A 123 19.82 4.90 4.82
CA LEU A 123 19.52 5.42 6.17
C LEU A 123 19.64 4.33 7.24
N MET A 124 19.25 3.10 6.94
CA MET A 124 19.40 1.96 7.84
C MET A 124 20.87 1.57 8.02
N ILE A 125 21.67 1.55 6.95
CA ILE A 125 23.10 1.19 7.00
C ILE A 125 23.89 2.22 7.82
N ILE A 126 23.63 3.51 7.63
CA ILE A 126 24.30 4.59 8.39
C ILE A 126 23.76 4.76 9.82
N ASN A 127 22.81 3.93 10.25
CA ASN A 127 22.16 3.99 11.57
C ASN A 127 21.54 5.38 11.87
N TRP A 128 20.82 5.94 10.90
CA TRP A 128 20.18 7.25 11.04
C TRP A 128 19.25 7.29 12.26
N ARG A 129 19.41 8.31 13.11
CA ARG A 129 18.71 8.50 14.40
C ARG A 129 18.79 7.31 15.36
N GLY A 130 19.76 6.42 15.20
CA GLY A 130 19.91 5.22 16.04
C GLY A 130 18.87 4.13 15.76
N LEU A 131 18.12 4.20 14.65
CA LEU A 131 17.03 3.28 14.33
C LEU A 131 17.51 1.85 14.11
N HIS A 132 18.65 1.67 13.46
CA HIS A 132 19.27 0.35 13.26
C HIS A 132 19.62 -0.28 14.60
N GLY A 133 20.26 0.48 15.50
CA GLY A 133 20.56 0.00 16.85
C GLY A 133 19.30 -0.28 17.68
N ALA A 134 18.23 0.51 17.51
CA ALA A 134 16.94 0.27 18.15
C ALA A 134 16.28 -1.02 17.64
N LEU A 135 16.31 -1.26 16.32
CA LEU A 135 15.79 -2.46 15.69
C LEU A 135 16.55 -3.71 16.16
N LEU A 136 17.88 -3.70 16.10
CA LEU A 136 18.69 -4.84 16.53
C LEU A 136 18.46 -5.18 18.01
N ARG A 137 18.38 -4.17 18.88
CA ARG A 137 18.05 -4.37 20.31
C ARG A 137 16.66 -4.95 20.50
N ALA A 138 15.66 -4.45 19.76
CA ALA A 138 14.30 -4.96 19.82
C ALA A 138 14.21 -6.43 19.35
N LEU A 139 14.90 -6.75 18.25
CA LEU A 139 14.98 -8.12 17.71
C LEU A 139 15.67 -9.07 18.70
N ARG A 140 16.83 -8.69 19.23
CA ARG A 140 17.58 -9.49 20.20
C ARG A 140 16.77 -9.73 21.47
N LYS A 141 16.13 -8.69 22.03
CA LYS A 141 15.34 -8.81 23.26
C LYS A 141 14.18 -9.80 23.09
N ARG A 142 13.58 -9.85 21.90
CA ARG A 142 12.36 -10.61 21.65
C ARG A 142 12.60 -12.01 21.09
N TYR A 143 13.41 -12.10 20.03
CA TYR A 143 13.65 -13.33 19.28
C TYR A 143 14.96 -14.02 19.67
N ARG A 144 15.74 -13.44 20.59
CA ARG A 144 17.04 -13.97 21.04
C ARG A 144 17.95 -14.25 19.84
N PHE A 145 18.42 -15.48 19.69
CA PHE A 145 19.29 -15.90 18.58
C PHE A 145 18.62 -15.72 17.21
N LEU A 146 17.33 -16.05 17.08
CA LEU A 146 16.57 -15.85 15.84
C LEU A 146 16.50 -14.37 15.44
N GLY A 147 16.67 -13.45 16.38
CA GLY A 147 16.73 -12.02 16.11
C GLY A 147 17.90 -11.64 15.19
N TYR A 148 19.05 -12.31 15.32
CA TYR A 148 20.21 -12.09 14.44
C TYR A 148 19.96 -12.62 13.03
N LEU A 149 19.27 -13.76 12.92
CA LEU A 149 18.92 -14.36 11.63
C LEU A 149 17.93 -13.49 10.86
N ILE A 150 16.88 -13.01 11.53
CA ILE A 150 15.92 -12.06 10.96
C ILE A 150 16.63 -10.78 10.52
N TYR A 151 17.54 -10.28 11.34
CA TYR A 151 18.32 -9.09 11.05
C TYR A 151 19.24 -9.28 9.84
N LEU A 152 19.90 -10.43 9.71
CA LEU A 152 20.72 -10.77 8.55
C LEU A 152 19.89 -10.79 7.25
N VAL A 153 18.72 -11.44 7.28
CA VAL A 153 17.79 -11.44 6.13
C VAL A 153 17.37 -10.01 5.76
N LEU A 154 17.10 -9.16 6.74
CA LEU A 154 16.78 -7.75 6.51
C LEU A 154 17.95 -6.98 5.88
N LEU A 155 19.19 -7.22 6.32
CA LEU A 155 20.37 -6.58 5.74
C LEU A 155 20.62 -7.03 4.29
N LEU A 156 20.52 -8.32 4.01
CA LEU A 156 20.69 -8.87 2.66
C LEU A 156 19.61 -8.34 1.71
N SER A 157 18.35 -8.24 2.18
CA SER A 157 17.25 -7.66 1.40
C SER A 157 17.37 -6.15 1.21
N ALA A 158 17.91 -5.42 2.20
CA ALA A 158 18.22 -3.99 2.03
C ALA A 158 19.33 -3.79 0.99
N LEU A 159 20.38 -4.62 1.02
CA LEU A 159 21.43 -4.60 0.01
C LEU A 159 20.88 -4.91 -1.38
N ALA A 160 19.99 -5.89 -1.51
CA ALA A 160 19.30 -6.17 -2.77
C ALA A 160 18.47 -4.96 -3.25
N SER A 161 17.82 -4.22 -2.34
CA SER A 161 17.09 -3.00 -2.70
C SER A 161 18.02 -1.90 -3.23
N LEU A 162 19.25 -1.78 -2.71
CA LEU A 162 20.27 -0.87 -3.27
C LEU A 162 20.73 -1.30 -4.67
N LEU A 163 20.70 -2.59 -4.98
CA LEU A 163 21.10 -3.13 -6.28
C LEU A 163 19.99 -3.01 -7.34
N LYS A 164 18.73 -2.80 -6.96
CA LYS A 164 17.60 -2.68 -7.89
C LYS A 164 17.79 -1.63 -8.99
N PRO A 165 18.19 -0.38 -8.71
CA PRO A 165 18.40 0.60 -9.78
C PRO A 165 19.45 0.15 -10.80
N ILE A 166 20.51 -0.52 -10.35
CA ILE A 166 21.53 -1.09 -11.25
C ILE A 166 20.90 -2.20 -12.10
N ALA A 167 20.09 -3.07 -11.48
CA ALA A 167 19.42 -4.14 -12.19
C ALA A 167 18.39 -3.64 -13.23
N PHE A 168 17.63 -2.58 -12.92
CA PHE A 168 16.59 -2.09 -13.84
C PHE A 168 17.10 -1.06 -14.86
N TRP A 169 18.10 -0.24 -14.54
CA TRP A 169 18.59 0.80 -15.46
C TRP A 169 19.84 0.39 -16.23
N ARG A 170 20.79 -0.31 -15.61
CA ARG A 170 22.12 -0.52 -16.19
C ARG A 170 22.27 -1.88 -16.88
N LEU A 171 21.54 -2.90 -16.43
CA LEU A 171 21.57 -4.20 -17.10
C LEU A 171 20.97 -4.20 -18.53
N PRO A 172 19.92 -3.41 -18.88
CA PRO A 172 19.47 -3.30 -20.27
C PRO A 172 20.53 -2.74 -21.22
N GLU A 173 21.41 -1.85 -20.73
CA GLU A 173 22.56 -1.31 -21.49
C GLU A 173 23.63 -2.38 -21.76
N TRP A 174 23.62 -3.49 -21.02
CA TRP A 174 24.53 -4.61 -21.23
C TRP A 174 23.95 -5.68 -22.17
N SER A 175 22.86 -5.35 -22.88
CA SER A 175 22.32 -6.14 -23.97
C SER A 175 23.42 -6.39 -25.01
N GLY A 176 23.91 -7.63 -25.05
CA GLY A 176 25.05 -8.05 -25.86
C GLY A 176 26.14 -8.79 -25.09
N LYS A 177 26.24 -8.63 -23.76
CA LYS A 177 27.20 -9.36 -22.91
C LYS A 177 26.59 -10.50 -22.10
N VAL A 178 25.29 -10.43 -21.82
CA VAL A 178 24.54 -11.45 -21.06
C VAL A 178 23.32 -11.86 -21.89
N PRO A 179 22.99 -13.16 -21.99
CA PRO A 179 21.75 -13.60 -22.63
C PRO A 179 20.53 -12.94 -21.99
N ALA A 180 19.53 -12.56 -22.78
CA ALA A 180 18.31 -11.87 -22.29
C ALA A 180 17.59 -12.65 -21.16
N ALA A 181 17.63 -13.98 -21.21
CA ALA A 181 17.09 -14.83 -20.14
C ALA A 181 17.84 -14.66 -18.81
N GLY A 182 19.18 -14.58 -18.85
CA GLY A 182 20.01 -14.35 -17.66
C GLY A 182 19.75 -12.97 -17.04
N PHE A 183 19.48 -11.96 -17.86
CA PHE A 183 19.07 -10.63 -17.39
C PHE A 183 17.75 -10.68 -16.60
N LEU A 184 16.74 -11.35 -17.13
CA LEU A 184 15.44 -11.48 -16.48
C LEU A 184 15.54 -12.26 -15.17
N GLN A 185 16.35 -13.33 -15.14
CA GLN A 185 16.60 -14.13 -13.94
C GLN A 185 17.26 -13.32 -12.84
N ILE A 186 18.32 -12.56 -13.15
CA ILE A 186 19.02 -11.70 -12.17
C ILE A 186 18.06 -10.64 -11.63
N SER A 187 17.35 -9.94 -12.53
CA SER A 187 16.42 -8.87 -12.15
C SER A 187 15.27 -9.38 -11.29
N ALA A 188 14.68 -10.52 -11.65
CA ALA A 188 13.63 -11.18 -10.86
C ALA A 188 14.14 -11.64 -9.50
N THR A 189 15.37 -12.17 -9.43
CA THR A 189 15.98 -12.58 -8.15
C THR A 189 16.21 -11.38 -7.22
N VAL A 190 16.81 -10.31 -7.75
CA VAL A 190 17.04 -9.07 -6.99
C VAL A 190 15.71 -8.45 -6.55
N ASP A 191 14.70 -8.45 -7.42
CA ASP A 191 13.36 -7.94 -7.09
C ASP A 191 12.70 -8.73 -5.95
N ALA A 192 12.76 -10.07 -6.02
CA ALA A 192 12.20 -10.96 -5.02
C ALA A 192 12.90 -10.81 -3.65
N VAL A 193 14.23 -10.69 -3.62
CA VAL A 193 14.97 -10.52 -2.36
C VAL A 193 14.74 -9.12 -1.77
N ALA A 194 14.77 -8.07 -2.59
CA ALA A 194 14.52 -6.70 -2.15
C ALA A 194 13.08 -6.48 -1.66
N PHE A 195 12.11 -7.24 -2.19
CA PHE A 195 10.71 -7.19 -1.78
C PHE A 195 10.55 -7.41 -0.26
N ILE A 196 11.37 -8.27 0.35
CA ILE A 196 11.34 -8.51 1.81
C ILE A 196 11.58 -7.20 2.56
N PHE A 197 12.63 -6.46 2.20
CA PHE A 197 12.95 -5.18 2.84
C PHE A 197 11.88 -4.13 2.55
N GLU A 198 11.44 -4.02 1.30
CA GLU A 198 10.43 -3.05 0.88
C GLU A 198 9.09 -3.25 1.59
N TYR A 199 8.70 -4.50 1.79
CA TYR A 199 7.48 -4.85 2.50
C TYR A 199 7.58 -4.49 3.98
N LEU A 200 8.67 -4.90 4.63
CA LEU A 200 8.90 -4.63 6.04
C LEU A 200 9.02 -3.13 6.33
N LEU A 201 9.63 -2.38 5.41
CA LEU A 201 9.66 -0.92 5.45
C LEU A 201 8.26 -0.32 5.32
N GLY A 202 7.44 -0.83 4.41
CA GLY A 202 6.04 -0.38 4.23
C GLY A 202 5.22 -0.60 5.49
N VAL A 203 5.31 -1.80 6.09
CA VAL A 203 4.68 -2.12 7.37
C VAL A 203 5.20 -1.22 8.48
N TYR A 204 6.51 -0.96 8.56
CA TYR A 204 7.08 -0.05 9.56
C TYR A 204 6.51 1.37 9.42
N ILE A 205 6.44 1.91 8.20
CA ILE A 205 5.83 3.21 7.90
C ILE A 205 4.36 3.20 8.32
N GLN A 206 3.61 2.16 8.01
CA GLN A 206 2.20 2.05 8.37
C GLN A 206 1.99 1.97 9.89
N VAL A 207 2.84 1.22 10.62
CA VAL A 207 2.86 1.21 12.09
C VAL A 207 3.12 2.61 12.64
N TYR A 208 4.09 3.34 12.07
CA TYR A 208 4.34 4.73 12.45
C TYR A 208 3.10 5.62 12.21
N LEU A 209 2.47 5.54 11.04
CA LEU A 209 1.26 6.32 10.73
C LEU A 209 0.08 5.96 11.63
N ILE A 210 -0.11 4.69 11.96
CA ILE A 210 -1.10 4.24 12.96
C ILE A 210 -0.80 4.92 14.31
N THR A 211 0.46 4.96 14.74
CA THR A 211 0.82 5.64 16.01
C THR A 211 0.58 7.15 15.99
N VAL A 212 0.76 7.82 14.84
CA VAL A 212 0.39 9.24 14.66
C VAL A 212 -1.12 9.42 14.84
N CYS A 213 -1.94 8.60 14.16
CA CYS A 213 -3.39 8.65 14.27
C CYS A 213 -3.87 8.38 15.71
N LEU A 214 -3.19 7.49 16.43
CA LEU A 214 -3.53 7.20 17.83
C LEU A 214 -3.18 8.35 18.78
N ALA A 215 -2.07 9.03 18.55
CA ALA A 215 -1.73 10.23 19.31
C ALA A 215 -2.79 11.33 19.10
N TRP A 216 -3.33 11.46 17.88
CA TRP A 216 -4.48 12.32 17.61
C TRP A 216 -5.72 11.91 18.41
N VAL A 217 -6.12 10.65 18.34
CA VAL A 217 -7.31 10.14 19.06
C VAL A 217 -7.18 10.33 20.58
N LYS A 218 -5.95 10.26 21.12
CA LYS A 218 -5.67 10.47 22.54
C LYS A 218 -5.44 11.94 22.94
N GLY A 219 -5.33 12.87 21.98
CA GLY A 219 -5.03 14.28 22.24
C GLY A 219 -3.61 14.52 22.77
N VAL A 220 -2.66 13.63 22.51
CA VAL A 220 -1.29 13.70 23.05
C VAL A 220 -0.34 14.32 22.02
N SER A 221 0.50 15.27 22.43
CA SER A 221 1.61 15.78 21.64
C SER A 221 2.82 14.85 21.73
N PHE A 222 3.64 14.82 20.68
CA PHE A 222 4.81 13.94 20.63
C PHE A 222 5.96 14.62 19.88
N GLU A 223 7.18 14.28 20.29
CA GLU A 223 8.38 14.58 19.53
C GLU A 223 8.59 13.50 18.44
N GLU A 224 9.02 13.91 17.25
CA GLU A 224 9.11 13.01 16.10
C GLU A 224 10.10 11.88 16.30
N GLY A 225 11.27 12.18 16.87
CA GLY A 225 12.32 11.19 17.14
C GLY A 225 11.84 10.09 18.09
N GLU A 226 11.11 10.48 19.14
CA GLU A 226 10.52 9.54 20.08
C GLU A 226 9.41 8.69 19.45
N LEU A 227 8.58 9.29 18.60
CA LEU A 227 7.52 8.53 17.92
C LEU A 227 8.11 7.49 16.96
N PHE A 228 9.18 7.80 16.21
CA PHE A 228 9.87 6.81 15.37
C PHE A 228 10.45 5.65 16.18
N ARG A 229 11.07 5.94 17.34
CA ARG A 229 11.58 4.90 18.25
C ARG A 229 10.46 4.07 18.88
N PHE A 230 9.36 4.70 19.24
CA PHE A 230 8.17 4.01 19.73
C PHE A 230 7.57 3.09 18.66
N ALA A 231 7.38 3.60 17.44
CA ALA A 231 6.93 2.82 16.30
C ALA A 231 7.86 1.64 16.01
N MET A 232 9.19 1.82 16.13
CA MET A 232 10.16 0.73 15.93
C MET A 232 10.01 -0.38 16.98
N ARG A 233 9.77 0.00 18.25
CA ARG A 233 9.45 -0.98 19.30
C ARG A 233 8.15 -1.72 18.99
N ARG A 234 7.10 -1.02 18.55
CA ARG A 234 5.82 -1.63 18.16
C ARG A 234 5.92 -2.51 16.92
N PHE A 235 6.72 -2.11 15.94
CA PHE A 235 7.01 -2.88 14.75
C PHE A 235 7.60 -4.26 15.07
N SER A 236 8.43 -4.39 16.10
CA SER A 236 8.93 -5.70 16.55
C SER A 236 7.82 -6.69 16.95
N PHE A 237 6.64 -6.20 17.36
CA PHE A 237 5.45 -7.03 17.65
C PHE A 237 4.73 -7.44 16.37
N VAL A 238 4.63 -6.52 15.42
CA VAL A 238 4.02 -6.73 14.10
C VAL A 238 4.90 -7.63 13.22
N LEU A 239 6.21 -7.66 13.44
CA LEU A 239 7.17 -8.36 12.58
C LEU A 239 6.87 -9.85 12.38
N LYS A 240 6.32 -10.54 13.41
CA LYS A 240 5.92 -11.95 13.24
C LYS A 240 4.79 -12.09 12.23
N TRP A 241 3.80 -11.20 12.27
CA TRP A 241 2.70 -11.16 11.31
C TRP A 241 3.21 -10.77 9.92
N ALA A 242 3.95 -9.66 9.82
CA ALA A 242 4.51 -9.19 8.56
C ALA A 242 5.41 -10.26 7.90
N GLY A 243 6.20 -10.99 8.69
CA GLY A 243 7.01 -12.10 8.18
C GLY A 243 6.18 -13.25 7.62
N ILE A 244 5.02 -13.57 8.19
CA ILE A 244 4.09 -14.56 7.63
C ILE A 244 3.54 -14.05 6.30
N VAL A 245 3.08 -12.80 6.23
CA VAL A 245 2.52 -12.24 5.00
C VAL A 245 3.57 -12.18 3.89
N VAL A 246 4.80 -11.77 4.21
CA VAL A 246 5.95 -11.80 3.29
C VAL A 246 6.24 -13.23 2.85
N PHE A 247 6.31 -14.19 3.76
CA PHE A 247 6.59 -15.59 3.42
C PHE A 247 5.53 -16.17 2.49
N VAL A 248 4.24 -15.96 2.79
CA VAL A 248 3.14 -16.42 1.94
C VAL A 248 3.15 -15.71 0.59
N SER A 249 3.42 -14.40 0.56
CA SER A 249 3.58 -13.65 -0.69
C SER A 249 4.77 -14.13 -1.52
N MET A 250 5.88 -14.49 -0.87
CA MET A 250 7.04 -15.07 -1.52
C MET A 250 6.72 -16.42 -2.14
N LEU A 251 5.98 -17.27 -1.44
CA LEU A 251 5.61 -18.60 -1.94
C LEU A 251 4.55 -18.56 -3.04
N ILE A 252 3.54 -17.70 -2.90
CA ILE A 252 2.37 -17.71 -3.77
C ILE A 252 2.56 -16.79 -4.98
N VAL A 253 3.29 -15.67 -4.85
CA VAL A 253 3.37 -14.67 -5.92
C VAL A 253 4.79 -14.61 -6.51
N ARG A 254 5.81 -14.49 -5.66
CA ARG A 254 7.18 -14.22 -6.13
C ARG A 254 7.90 -15.47 -6.62
N LEU A 255 7.73 -16.60 -5.95
CA LEU A 255 8.36 -17.86 -6.33
C LEU A 255 7.83 -18.37 -7.67
N PRO A 256 6.52 -18.37 -7.98
CA PRO A 256 6.04 -18.73 -9.31
C PRO A 256 6.59 -17.78 -10.38
N LEU A 257 6.59 -16.47 -10.13
CA LEU A 257 7.17 -15.48 -11.04
C LEU A 257 8.66 -15.76 -11.30
N LEU A 258 9.42 -16.08 -10.26
CA LEU A 258 10.84 -16.44 -10.39
C LEU A 258 10.97 -17.73 -11.20
N LEU A 259 10.23 -18.79 -10.87
CA LEU A 259 10.23 -20.04 -11.61
C LEU A 259 9.86 -19.84 -13.09
N ALA A 260 8.92 -18.96 -13.42
CA ALA A 260 8.60 -18.65 -14.82
C ALA A 260 9.84 -18.19 -15.63
N TYR A 261 10.75 -17.42 -15.01
CA TYR A 261 12.00 -16.99 -15.64
C TYR A 261 13.12 -18.05 -15.63
N PHE A 262 13.07 -19.01 -14.70
CA PHE A 262 14.10 -20.05 -14.56
C PHE A 262 13.75 -21.36 -15.28
N THR A 263 12.46 -21.73 -15.39
CA THR A 263 12.02 -23.04 -15.86
C THR A 263 11.03 -23.00 -17.03
N SER A 264 10.78 -21.84 -17.65
CA SER A 264 9.91 -21.69 -18.84
C SER A 264 8.57 -22.44 -18.74
N ILE A 265 7.99 -22.53 -17.53
CA ILE A 265 6.73 -23.24 -17.32
C ILE A 265 5.60 -22.40 -17.96
N PRO A 266 4.83 -22.97 -18.91
CA PRO A 266 3.74 -22.24 -19.56
C PRO A 266 2.62 -21.91 -18.56
N GLY A 267 2.03 -20.72 -18.70
CA GLY A 267 0.81 -20.33 -17.98
C GLY A 267 0.99 -19.82 -16.55
N VAL A 268 2.22 -19.74 -16.01
CA VAL A 268 2.43 -19.25 -14.63
C VAL A 268 1.96 -17.80 -14.44
N LEU A 269 2.17 -16.94 -15.44
CA LEU A 269 1.74 -15.54 -15.39
C LEU A 269 0.21 -15.38 -15.46
N ASP A 270 -0.52 -16.38 -15.97
CA ASP A 270 -1.98 -16.33 -16.09
C ASP A 270 -2.67 -16.47 -14.72
N TYR A 271 -2.00 -17.10 -13.75
CA TYR A 271 -2.49 -17.25 -12.38
C TYR A 271 -2.17 -16.05 -11.48
N LEU A 272 -1.25 -15.16 -11.89
CA LEU A 272 -0.82 -14.01 -11.10
C LEU A 272 -1.99 -13.11 -10.62
N PRO A 273 -3.03 -12.82 -11.43
CA PRO A 273 -4.20 -12.06 -10.94
C PRO A 273 -4.95 -12.78 -9.80
N LEU A 274 -5.08 -14.11 -9.88
CA LEU A 274 -5.75 -14.91 -8.87
C LEU A 274 -4.93 -14.98 -7.58
N GLU A 275 -3.61 -15.14 -7.68
CA GLU A 275 -2.67 -15.12 -6.55
C GLU A 275 -2.73 -13.79 -5.79
N ARG A 276 -2.74 -12.66 -6.52
CA ARG A 276 -2.87 -11.31 -5.94
C ARG A 276 -4.23 -11.10 -5.28
N ALA A 277 -5.30 -11.59 -5.90
CA ALA A 277 -6.64 -11.56 -5.32
C ALA A 277 -6.70 -12.38 -4.02
N PHE A 278 -6.11 -13.57 -4.01
CA PHE A 278 -6.03 -14.44 -2.83
C PHE A 278 -5.27 -13.76 -1.69
N MET A 279 -4.10 -13.18 -1.97
CA MET A 279 -3.33 -12.43 -0.98
C MET A 279 -4.10 -11.25 -0.40
N SER A 280 -4.79 -10.49 -1.26
CA SER A 280 -5.62 -9.37 -0.82
C SER A 280 -6.78 -9.83 0.05
N GLY A 281 -7.43 -10.93 -0.32
CA GLY A 281 -8.48 -11.57 0.47
C GLY A 281 -7.99 -12.02 1.84
N LEU A 282 -6.80 -12.63 1.93
CA LEU A 282 -6.19 -13.04 3.19
C LEU A 282 -5.90 -11.84 4.10
N ILE A 283 -5.34 -10.76 3.55
CA ILE A 283 -5.05 -9.54 4.32
C ILE A 283 -6.36 -8.92 4.86
N ILE A 284 -7.40 -8.83 4.02
CA ILE A 284 -8.71 -8.31 4.43
C ILE A 284 -9.35 -9.20 5.50
N ALA A 285 -9.23 -10.53 5.34
CA ALA A 285 -9.73 -11.49 6.32
C ALA A 285 -9.09 -11.28 7.70
N PHE A 286 -7.81 -10.88 7.76
CA PHE A 286 -7.08 -10.59 9.00
C PHE A 286 -6.88 -9.10 9.29
N CYS A 287 -7.77 -8.24 8.77
CA CYS A 287 -7.64 -6.77 8.73
C CYS A 287 -7.28 -6.08 10.06
N SER A 288 -7.63 -6.65 11.21
CA SER A 288 -7.36 -6.04 12.52
C SER A 288 -6.15 -6.59 13.26
N VAL A 289 -5.46 -7.61 12.74
CA VAL A 289 -4.30 -8.22 13.40
C VAL A 289 -3.15 -7.22 13.55
N GLN A 290 -2.80 -6.50 12.47
CA GLN A 290 -1.71 -5.52 12.48
C GLN A 290 -1.94 -4.38 13.47
N ILE A 291 -3.13 -3.75 13.42
CA ILE A 291 -3.46 -2.66 14.36
C ILE A 291 -3.53 -3.16 15.81
N SER A 292 -4.01 -4.39 16.03
CA SER A 292 -4.06 -5.01 17.36
C SER A 292 -2.65 -5.27 17.94
N LEU A 293 -1.71 -5.75 17.12
CA LEU A 293 -0.29 -5.93 17.49
C LEU A 293 0.42 -4.59 17.72
N THR A 294 0.05 -3.56 16.96
CA THR A 294 0.59 -2.21 17.13
C THR A 294 0.17 -1.61 18.47
N LEU A 295 -1.04 -1.93 18.94
CA LEU A 295 -1.67 -1.26 20.06
C LEU A 295 -1.59 -2.00 21.41
N HIS A 296 -2.09 -3.24 21.44
CA HIS A 296 -2.45 -3.91 22.70
C HIS A 296 -1.71 -5.23 22.88
N ASN A 297 -1.50 -5.96 21.79
CA ASN A 297 -1.10 -7.36 21.87
C ASN A 297 0.39 -7.56 21.68
N GLU A 298 0.99 -8.24 22.63
CA GLU A 298 2.40 -8.58 22.55
C GLU A 298 2.68 -9.86 21.75
N THR A 299 1.66 -10.67 21.49
CA THR A 299 1.82 -11.96 20.80
C THR A 299 0.80 -12.13 19.67
N LEU A 300 1.23 -12.80 18.60
CA LEU A 300 0.39 -13.06 17.43
C LEU A 300 -0.86 -13.88 17.78
N SER A 301 -0.74 -14.89 18.65
CA SER A 301 -1.89 -15.69 19.10
C SER A 301 -2.95 -14.84 19.81
N LYS A 302 -2.54 -13.87 20.64
CA LYS A 302 -3.48 -12.96 21.30
C LYS A 302 -4.12 -12.01 20.27
N ALA A 303 -3.35 -11.51 19.30
CA ALA A 303 -3.87 -10.67 18.23
C ALA A 303 -4.89 -11.39 17.33
N ILE A 304 -4.65 -12.65 16.95
CA ILE A 304 -5.61 -13.45 16.16
C ILE A 304 -6.89 -13.70 16.96
N ARG A 305 -6.79 -14.02 18.26
CA ARG A 305 -7.96 -14.16 19.13
C ARG A 305 -8.74 -12.85 19.27
N ALA A 306 -8.05 -11.74 19.48
CA ALA A 306 -8.65 -10.41 19.55
C ALA A 306 -9.34 -10.02 18.23
N HIS A 307 -8.73 -10.39 17.10
CA HIS A 307 -9.29 -10.21 15.77
C HIS A 307 -10.59 -11.01 15.58
N ALA A 308 -10.61 -12.29 15.94
CA ALA A 308 -11.82 -13.10 15.88
C ALA A 308 -12.95 -12.53 16.76
N GLN A 309 -12.62 -12.06 17.96
CA GLN A 309 -13.57 -11.40 18.85
C GLN A 309 -14.07 -10.06 18.27
N PHE A 310 -13.18 -9.28 17.65
CA PHE A 310 -13.52 -8.00 17.02
C PHE A 310 -14.51 -8.20 15.86
N ILE A 311 -14.28 -9.18 14.98
CA ILE A 311 -15.20 -9.52 13.88
C ILE A 311 -16.57 -9.93 14.44
N ARG A 312 -16.60 -10.83 15.42
CA ARG A 312 -17.87 -11.33 16.00
C ARG A 312 -18.71 -10.21 16.63
N GLN A 313 -18.07 -9.24 17.26
CA GLN A 313 -18.78 -8.15 17.95
C GLN A 313 -19.15 -6.98 17.03
N ASN A 314 -18.42 -6.77 15.94
CA ASN A 314 -18.60 -5.58 15.08
C ASN A 314 -18.78 -5.92 13.59
N PRO A 315 -19.51 -6.99 13.19
CA PRO A 315 -19.56 -7.43 11.80
C PRO A 315 -20.16 -6.35 10.90
N GLY A 316 -21.23 -5.67 11.34
CA GLY A 316 -21.88 -4.61 10.57
C GLY A 316 -20.96 -3.40 10.34
N ARG A 317 -20.30 -2.90 11.38
CA ARG A 317 -19.40 -1.73 11.26
C ARG A 317 -18.18 -2.04 10.38
N LEU A 318 -17.60 -3.23 10.54
CA LEU A 318 -16.49 -3.68 9.71
C LEU A 318 -16.93 -3.85 8.25
N GLY A 319 -18.06 -4.52 8.00
CA GLY A 319 -18.61 -4.69 6.66
C GLY A 319 -18.86 -3.36 5.95
N TRP A 320 -19.49 -2.39 6.63
CA TRP A 320 -19.68 -1.05 6.09
C TRP A 320 -18.38 -0.32 5.81
N PHE A 321 -17.38 -0.44 6.68
CA PHE A 321 -16.07 0.16 6.45
C PHE A 321 -15.38 -0.44 5.21
N LEU A 322 -15.45 -1.77 5.04
CA LEU A 322 -14.91 -2.45 3.86
C LEU A 322 -15.64 -2.04 2.57
N ILE A 323 -16.96 -1.90 2.62
CA ILE A 323 -17.75 -1.38 1.48
C ILE A 323 -17.31 0.04 1.11
N VAL A 324 -17.15 0.92 2.10
CA VAL A 324 -16.68 2.29 1.87
C VAL A 324 -15.28 2.28 1.26
N CYS A 325 -14.34 1.50 1.79
CA CYS A 325 -12.99 1.37 1.22
C CYS A 325 -13.05 0.85 -0.22
N GLY A 326 -13.81 -0.22 -0.46
CA GLY A 326 -13.97 -0.85 -1.76
C GLY A 326 -14.51 0.12 -2.79
N ILE A 327 -15.56 0.87 -2.46
CA ILE A 327 -16.14 1.86 -3.37
C ILE A 327 -15.15 2.99 -3.69
N HIS A 328 -14.42 3.52 -2.69
CA HIS A 328 -13.46 4.60 -2.94
C HIS A 328 -12.30 4.14 -3.82
N PHE A 329 -11.70 2.99 -3.51
CA PHE A 329 -10.61 2.47 -4.33
C PHE A 329 -11.09 2.06 -5.71
N PHE A 330 -12.26 1.42 -5.81
CA PHE A 330 -12.84 1.09 -7.11
C PHE A 330 -13.08 2.35 -7.96
N PHE A 331 -13.70 3.38 -7.38
CA PHE A 331 -14.01 4.63 -8.09
C PHE A 331 -12.74 5.31 -8.62
N ILE A 332 -11.71 5.48 -7.79
CA ILE A 332 -10.47 6.12 -8.24
C ILE A 332 -9.72 5.28 -9.27
N MET A 333 -9.74 3.94 -9.16
CA MET A 333 -9.13 3.05 -10.15
C MET A 333 -9.89 3.10 -11.48
N THR A 334 -11.22 3.20 -11.43
CA THR A 334 -12.06 3.43 -12.61
C THR A 334 -11.73 4.77 -13.27
N CYS A 335 -11.60 5.86 -12.49
CA CYS A 335 -11.18 7.15 -13.04
C CYS A 335 -9.78 7.07 -13.67
N ASP A 336 -8.82 6.41 -13.01
CA ASP A 336 -7.48 6.22 -13.56
C ASP A 336 -7.48 5.43 -14.85
N ALA A 337 -8.17 4.29 -14.90
CA ALA A 337 -8.26 3.47 -16.09
C ALA A 337 -8.91 4.23 -17.26
N ILE A 338 -9.99 4.99 -17.01
CA ILE A 338 -10.65 5.79 -18.05
C ILE A 338 -9.69 6.83 -18.62
N VAL A 339 -9.05 7.63 -17.76
CA VAL A 339 -8.20 8.73 -18.21
C VAL A 339 -6.90 8.21 -18.83
N ARG A 340 -6.26 7.21 -18.21
CA ARG A 340 -5.04 6.57 -18.73
C ARG A 340 -5.24 5.98 -20.12
N SER A 341 -6.36 5.31 -20.36
CA SER A 341 -6.67 4.78 -21.70
C SER A 341 -7.01 5.88 -22.70
N ALA A 342 -7.55 7.01 -22.24
CA ALA A 342 -7.88 8.16 -23.09
C ALA A 342 -6.66 8.95 -23.60
N ILE A 343 -5.54 8.89 -22.87
CA ILE A 343 -4.32 9.67 -23.15
C ILE A 343 -3.05 8.80 -23.24
N ALA A 344 -3.20 7.49 -23.48
CA ALA A 344 -2.09 6.52 -23.41
C ALA A 344 -0.89 6.88 -24.30
N ASP A 345 -1.17 7.49 -25.45
CA ASP A 345 -0.27 7.93 -26.51
C ASP A 345 0.28 9.35 -26.30
N ARG A 346 -0.08 10.03 -25.21
CA ARG A 346 0.26 11.44 -24.92
C ARG A 346 1.06 11.57 -23.64
N LEU A 347 2.39 11.51 -23.75
CA LEU A 347 3.27 11.36 -22.59
C LEU A 347 3.15 12.52 -21.59
N ALA A 348 3.03 13.77 -22.05
CA ALA A 348 2.89 14.93 -21.17
C ALA A 348 1.57 14.88 -20.37
N ALA A 349 0.46 14.58 -21.04
CA ALA A 349 -0.85 14.45 -20.39
C ALA A 349 -0.87 13.27 -19.42
N LEU A 350 -0.29 12.13 -19.82
CA LEU A 350 -0.16 10.95 -18.97
C LEU A 350 0.68 11.23 -17.71
N PHE A 351 1.76 11.98 -17.85
CA PHE A 351 2.61 12.38 -16.71
C PHE A 351 1.82 13.25 -15.72
N ILE A 352 1.14 14.29 -16.21
CA ILE A 352 0.32 15.19 -15.37
C ILE A 352 -0.82 14.41 -14.70
N TRP A 353 -1.49 13.52 -15.42
CA TRP A 353 -2.55 12.69 -14.85
C TRP A 353 -2.02 11.79 -13.74
N LYS A 354 -0.92 11.06 -13.97
CA LYS A 354 -0.33 10.18 -12.95
C LYS A 354 0.17 10.96 -11.73
N PHE A 355 0.64 12.19 -11.91
CA PHE A 355 0.93 13.10 -10.81
C PHE A 355 -0.33 13.38 -9.98
N ILE A 356 -1.42 13.85 -10.60
CA ILE A 356 -2.69 14.11 -9.92
C ILE A 356 -3.21 12.85 -9.22
N PHE A 357 -3.16 11.71 -9.90
CA PHE A 357 -3.62 10.43 -9.37
C PHE A 357 -2.81 9.98 -8.14
N ALA A 358 -1.49 10.17 -8.13
CA ALA A 358 -0.65 9.86 -6.97
C ALA A 358 -1.06 10.69 -5.74
N PHE A 359 -1.40 11.96 -5.91
CA PHE A 359 -1.93 12.81 -4.84
C PHE A 359 -3.29 12.33 -4.36
N LEU A 360 -4.23 12.11 -5.28
CA LEU A 360 -5.58 11.64 -4.96
C LEU A 360 -5.56 10.31 -4.20
N ARG A 361 -4.80 9.34 -4.69
CA ARG A 361 -4.63 8.03 -4.05
C ARG A 361 -4.00 8.17 -2.67
N GLY A 362 -2.96 9.00 -2.52
CA GLY A 362 -2.32 9.22 -1.22
C GLY A 362 -3.26 9.84 -0.17
N ILE A 363 -4.09 10.80 -0.58
CA ILE A 363 -5.13 11.41 0.27
C ILE A 363 -6.15 10.36 0.72
N ILE A 364 -6.70 9.60 -0.22
CA ILE A 364 -7.72 8.58 0.08
C ILE A 364 -7.15 7.49 0.98
N THR A 365 -5.96 6.98 0.67
CA THR A 365 -5.27 5.97 1.48
C THR A 365 -5.00 6.48 2.89
N GLY A 366 -4.46 7.69 3.04
CA GLY A 366 -4.19 8.29 4.34
C GLY A 366 -5.46 8.53 5.15
N TRP A 367 -6.52 9.01 4.51
CA TRP A 367 -7.83 9.21 5.12
C TRP A 367 -8.45 7.90 5.60
N LEU A 368 -8.48 6.87 4.76
CA LEU A 368 -9.06 5.57 5.10
C LEU A 368 -8.24 4.87 6.20
N LEU A 369 -6.91 4.98 6.19
CA LEU A 369 -6.08 4.49 7.29
C LEU A 369 -6.41 5.20 8.61
N ALA A 370 -6.50 6.54 8.61
CA ALA A 370 -6.86 7.29 9.81
C ALA A 370 -8.28 6.94 10.30
N SER A 371 -9.21 6.78 9.37
CA SER A 371 -10.59 6.36 9.66
C SER A 371 -10.64 4.94 10.25
N TRP A 372 -9.82 4.03 9.74
CA TRP A 372 -9.69 2.67 10.28
C TRP A 372 -9.22 2.70 11.73
N VAL A 373 -8.18 3.50 12.04
CA VAL A 373 -7.67 3.66 13.41
C VAL A 373 -8.75 4.20 14.33
N CYS A 374 -9.50 5.22 13.89
CA CYS A 374 -10.60 5.80 14.66
C CYS A 374 -11.72 4.78 14.90
N LEU A 375 -12.14 4.06 13.86
CA LEU A 375 -13.18 3.04 13.94
C LEU A 375 -12.77 1.91 14.90
N PHE A 376 -11.55 1.39 14.76
CA PHE A 376 -11.02 0.34 15.61
C PHE A 376 -11.05 0.78 17.08
N ARG A 377 -10.64 2.03 17.35
CA ARG A 377 -10.66 2.56 18.72
C ARG A 377 -12.07 2.80 19.26
N GLN A 378 -13.01 3.27 18.45
CA GLN A 378 -14.42 3.44 18.85
C GLN A 378 -15.06 2.09 19.21
N CYS A 379 -14.74 1.02 18.48
CA CYS A 379 -15.21 -0.33 18.76
C CYS A 379 -14.60 -0.91 20.05
N GLU A 380 -13.35 -0.58 20.37
CA GLU A 380 -12.74 -0.94 21.65
C GLU A 380 -13.26 -0.09 22.82
N ALA A 381 -13.44 1.21 22.65
CA ALA A 381 -13.92 2.10 23.71
C ALA A 381 -15.35 1.75 24.15
N ARG A 382 -16.15 1.14 23.28
CA ARG A 382 -17.47 0.58 23.67
C ARG A 382 -17.33 -0.57 24.67
N ARG A 383 -16.24 -1.35 24.64
CA ARG A 383 -15.90 -2.31 25.71
C ARG A 383 -15.51 -1.58 27.00
N VAL A 384 -14.80 -0.46 26.92
CA VAL A 384 -14.39 0.36 28.09
C VAL A 384 -15.55 1.16 28.69
N HIS A 385 -16.61 1.44 27.93
CA HIS A 385 -17.85 2.02 28.49
C HIS A 385 -18.83 0.97 29.03
N GLU A 386 -18.73 -0.29 28.57
CA GLU A 386 -19.40 -1.42 29.22
C GLU A 386 -18.65 -1.88 30.49
N GLU A 387 -17.34 -1.62 30.60
CA GLU A 387 -16.56 -1.77 31.84
C GLU A 387 -16.46 -0.41 32.58
N ARG A 388 -17.45 -0.10 33.42
CA ARG A 388 -17.49 1.09 34.30
C ARG A 388 -16.27 1.24 35.24
N TRP A 389 -15.11 1.68 34.77
CA TRP A 389 -13.99 2.09 35.64
C TRP A 389 -13.19 3.13 34.82
N ILE A 390 -13.14 4.43 35.12
CA ILE A 390 -12.77 5.09 36.37
C ILE A 390 -13.32 6.52 36.32
N GLN A 391 -14.13 6.92 37.30
CA GLN A 391 -14.21 8.31 37.76
C GLN A 391 -12.98 8.55 38.65
N TYR A 392 -12.16 9.52 38.29
CA TYR A 392 -11.41 10.35 39.23
C TYR A 392 -11.43 11.78 38.69
#